data_AF-A0ABD0RV59-F1
#
_entry.id   AF-A0ABD0RV59-F1
#
_cell.length_a   1.000
_cell.length_b   1.000
_cell.length_c   1.000
_cell.angle_alpha   90.00
_cell.angle_beta   90.00
_cell.angle_gamma   90.00
#
_symmetry.space_group_name_H-M   'P 1'
#
loop_
_entity.id
_entity.type
_entity.pdbx_description
1 polymer ?
#
loop_
_entity_poly.entity_id
_entity_poly.type
_entity_poly.pdbx_seq_one_letter_code
_entity_poly.pdbx_strand_id
1 'polypeptide(L)'
;SCNLKSSGLNIHPLLKCQSCVHIADPDQWVQTEPSAYSDEGVLKFRFSTQPGRYECVRTRMRWVCDCDATLQYQILDGQFLNAELERLQCNRIAPVTDVTVISGKLEEVHLPHYVCLGESEASLRDDVKVLSVKEEGITVEHVHLTRFHAEIVRPSFSLKTLIVRWIMRWDEHCDLLLYRCSEVPLILHVYFLPFDARAKEEVEKIEKSSYSILHSRPDRPFRMKTPHILDVPGASVHPKEGITLRRETDPNFFKIKTRLENDLQMTLIREEDKKIVWTAIIEKDELDQIHPQRDESVLNSVADKARYFDDH
;
A
#
# COMPACT_ATOMS: atom_id res chain seq x y z
N SER A 1 -38.73 10.51 -5.65
CA SER A 1 -37.61 11.47 -5.51
C SER A 1 -36.44 10.75 -4.86
N CYS A 2 -35.58 10.15 -5.68
CA CYS A 2 -34.44 9.38 -5.21
C CYS A 2 -33.28 10.32 -4.91
N ASN A 3 -32.89 10.41 -3.63
CA ASN A 3 -31.67 11.08 -3.21
C ASN A 3 -30.48 10.20 -3.58
N LEU A 4 -29.81 10.51 -4.70
CA LEU A 4 -28.43 10.09 -4.91
C LEU A 4 -27.57 10.74 -3.82
N LYS A 5 -27.13 9.94 -2.85
CA LYS A 5 -25.95 10.32 -2.06
C LYS A 5 -24.79 10.34 -3.04
N SER A 6 -24.23 11.52 -3.28
CA SER A 6 -22.94 11.68 -3.93
C SER A 6 -21.91 10.88 -3.13
N SER A 7 -21.46 9.74 -3.67
CA SER A 7 -20.24 9.10 -3.23
C SER A 7 -19.12 10.09 -3.56
N GLY A 8 -18.71 10.89 -2.57
CA GLY A 8 -17.54 11.75 -2.69
C GLY A 8 -16.38 10.86 -3.09
N LEU A 9 -15.86 11.07 -4.30
CA LEU A 9 -14.64 10.44 -4.76
C LEU A 9 -13.55 10.80 -3.74
N ASN A 10 -13.19 9.87 -2.87
CA ASN A 10 -11.96 9.94 -2.11
C ASN A 10 -10.83 9.69 -3.12
N ILE A 11 -10.56 10.71 -3.95
CA ILE A 11 -9.37 10.74 -4.80
C ILE A 11 -8.21 10.83 -3.82
N HIS A 12 -7.58 9.70 -3.51
CA HIS A 12 -6.33 9.73 -2.78
C HIS A 12 -5.38 10.67 -3.53
N PRO A 13 -4.88 11.75 -2.89
CA PRO A 13 -4.07 12.71 -3.60
C PRO A 13 -2.87 11.98 -4.22
N LEU A 14 -2.58 12.36 -5.47
CA LEU A 14 -1.41 11.89 -6.21
C LEU A 14 -0.20 11.87 -5.28
N LEU A 15 0.62 10.81 -5.33
CA LEU A 15 1.91 10.79 -4.68
C LEU A 15 2.69 12.04 -5.11
N LYS A 16 2.82 13.03 -4.22
CA LYS A 16 3.61 14.23 -4.45
C LYS A 16 4.95 14.01 -3.79
N CYS A 17 5.98 13.81 -4.60
CA CYS A 17 7.36 13.76 -4.12
C CYS A 17 8.19 14.81 -4.83
N GLN A 18 8.76 15.76 -4.09
CA GLN A 18 9.61 16.81 -4.68
C GLN A 18 10.84 16.24 -5.36
N SER A 19 11.45 15.17 -4.82
CA SER A 19 12.61 14.52 -5.41
C SER A 19 12.30 13.86 -6.76
N CYS A 20 11.05 13.42 -6.97
CA CYS A 20 10.61 12.80 -8.22
C CYS A 20 10.00 13.80 -9.23
N VAL A 21 9.95 15.10 -8.93
CA VAL A 21 9.23 16.09 -9.76
C VAL A 21 9.82 16.24 -11.17
N HIS A 22 11.12 16.01 -11.33
CA HIS A 22 11.83 16.11 -12.61
C HIS A 22 11.67 14.87 -13.50
N ILE A 23 11.03 13.82 -12.99
CA ILE A 23 10.82 12.59 -13.74
C ILE A 23 9.54 12.76 -14.55
N ALA A 24 9.67 12.66 -15.86
CA ALA A 24 8.55 12.74 -16.77
C ALA A 24 7.47 11.72 -16.40
N ASP A 25 6.23 12.19 -16.32
CA ASP A 25 5.02 11.38 -16.24
C ASP A 25 4.06 11.94 -17.29
N PRO A 26 3.61 11.18 -18.30
CA PRO A 26 2.70 11.71 -19.30
C PRO A 26 1.39 12.17 -18.68
N ASP A 27 1.00 13.42 -18.96
CA ASP A 27 0.06 14.21 -18.15
C ASP A 27 -1.44 14.00 -18.47
N GLN A 28 -1.84 12.95 -19.20
CA GLN A 28 -3.26 12.79 -19.58
C GLN A 28 -3.76 11.36 -19.42
N TRP A 29 -4.39 11.11 -18.27
CA TRP A 29 -5.09 9.88 -17.96
C TRP A 29 -6.52 10.18 -17.52
N VAL A 30 -7.49 9.50 -18.12
CA VAL A 30 -8.87 9.56 -17.67
C VAL A 30 -9.00 8.73 -16.41
N GLN A 31 -9.24 9.39 -15.28
CA GLN A 31 -9.47 8.70 -14.02
C GLN A 31 -10.83 8.01 -14.03
N THR A 32 -10.83 6.72 -13.69
CA THR A 32 -12.02 5.88 -13.71
C THR A 32 -12.05 4.93 -12.53
N GLU A 33 -13.25 4.62 -12.05
CA GLU A 33 -13.48 3.72 -10.92
C GLU A 33 -13.90 2.33 -11.41
N PRO A 34 -13.28 1.25 -10.92
CA PRO A 34 -13.63 -0.10 -11.34
C PRO A 34 -14.94 -0.55 -10.73
N SER A 35 -15.65 -1.43 -11.44
CA SER A 35 -16.60 -2.32 -10.78
C SER A 35 -15.82 -3.32 -9.93
N ALA A 36 -16.01 -3.31 -8.61
CA ALA A 36 -15.33 -4.21 -7.68
C ALA A 36 -16.26 -5.32 -7.21
N TYR A 37 -15.77 -6.55 -7.17
CA TYR A 37 -16.51 -7.72 -6.67
C TYR A 37 -15.55 -8.73 -6.04
N SER A 38 -16.08 -9.56 -5.15
CA SER A 38 -15.32 -10.65 -4.52
C SER A 38 -15.60 -11.95 -5.27
N ASP A 39 -14.56 -12.68 -5.59
CA ASP A 39 -14.61 -14.00 -6.20
C ASP A 39 -13.67 -14.92 -5.44
N GLU A 40 -14.21 -16.00 -4.86
CA GLU A 40 -13.49 -16.90 -3.93
C GLU A 40 -12.74 -16.17 -2.79
N GLY A 41 -13.27 -15.02 -2.34
CA GLY A 41 -12.65 -14.20 -1.30
C GLY A 41 -11.54 -13.26 -1.80
N VAL A 42 -11.24 -13.26 -3.10
CA VAL A 42 -10.29 -12.34 -3.74
C VAL A 42 -11.04 -11.16 -4.35
N LEU A 43 -10.61 -9.94 -4.01
CA LEU A 43 -11.17 -8.73 -4.59
C LEU A 43 -10.68 -8.54 -6.02
N LYS A 44 -11.62 -8.55 -6.97
CA LYS A 44 -11.39 -8.33 -8.40
C LYS A 44 -11.98 -7.02 -8.85
N PHE A 45 -11.33 -6.41 -9.83
CA PHE A 45 -11.69 -5.16 -10.44
C PHE A 45 -11.99 -5.38 -11.91
N ARG A 46 -13.06 -4.77 -12.43
CA ARG A 46 -13.45 -4.84 -13.84
C ARG A 46 -13.69 -3.46 -14.43
N PHE A 47 -13.21 -3.30 -15.65
CA PHE A 47 -13.44 -2.13 -16.50
C PHE A 47 -13.94 -2.54 -17.87
N SER A 48 -14.81 -1.73 -18.44
CA SER A 48 -15.14 -1.71 -19.86
C SER A 48 -14.93 -0.28 -20.35
N THR A 49 -13.98 -0.10 -21.27
CA THR A 49 -13.56 1.22 -21.76
C THR A 49 -13.58 1.28 -23.27
N GLN A 50 -13.90 2.45 -23.79
CA GLN A 50 -13.70 2.82 -25.20
C GLN A 50 -12.21 3.08 -25.47
N PRO A 51 -11.79 3.34 -26.72
CA PRO A 51 -10.42 3.74 -27.01
C PRO A 51 -9.99 4.96 -26.19
N GLY A 52 -8.81 4.90 -25.56
CA GLY A 52 -8.33 5.97 -24.70
C GLY A 52 -7.20 5.56 -23.76
N ARG A 53 -6.89 6.48 -22.84
CA ARG A 53 -5.85 6.35 -21.80
C ARG A 53 -6.53 6.49 -20.44
N TYR A 54 -6.45 5.47 -19.61
CA TYR A 54 -7.20 5.41 -18.35
C TYR A 54 -6.31 5.13 -17.16
N GLU A 55 -6.69 5.65 -15.99
CA GLU A 55 -6.07 5.37 -14.70
C GLU A 55 -7.13 4.92 -13.70
N CYS A 56 -6.91 3.76 -13.07
CA CYS A 56 -7.76 3.31 -11.98
C CYS A 56 -7.53 4.17 -10.73
N VAL A 57 -8.58 4.79 -10.20
CA VAL A 57 -8.50 5.60 -8.97
C VAL A 57 -8.18 4.77 -7.71
N ARG A 58 -8.51 3.48 -7.71
CA ARG A 58 -8.28 2.59 -6.55
C ARG A 58 -6.87 2.03 -6.48
N THR A 59 -6.33 1.57 -7.61
CA THR A 59 -5.05 0.85 -7.64
C THR A 59 -3.95 1.58 -8.39
N ARG A 60 -4.27 2.73 -9.03
CA ARG A 60 -3.34 3.52 -9.84
C ARG A 60 -2.82 2.81 -11.10
N MET A 61 -3.29 1.60 -11.40
CA MET A 61 -2.95 0.92 -12.67
C MET A 61 -3.46 1.76 -13.83
N ARG A 62 -2.64 1.92 -14.87
CA ARG A 62 -3.05 2.62 -16.09
C ARG A 62 -2.99 1.70 -17.30
N TRP A 63 -3.81 2.00 -18.30
CA TRP A 63 -3.82 1.26 -19.56
C TRP A 63 -4.18 2.15 -20.73
N VAL A 64 -3.76 1.71 -21.91
CA VAL A 64 -4.10 2.33 -23.20
C VAL A 64 -4.75 1.26 -24.08
N CYS A 65 -5.85 1.59 -24.73
CA CYS A 65 -6.52 0.74 -25.71
C CYS A 65 -6.94 1.55 -26.94
N ASP A 66 -6.87 0.93 -28.11
CA ASP A 66 -7.25 1.51 -29.41
C ASP A 66 -8.63 1.04 -29.90
N CYS A 67 -9.24 0.11 -29.17
CA CYS A 67 -10.55 -0.47 -29.40
C CYS A 67 -11.33 -0.55 -28.08
N ASP A 68 -12.62 -0.89 -28.16
CA ASP A 68 -13.41 -1.22 -26.98
C ASP A 68 -12.78 -2.43 -26.27
N ALA A 69 -12.37 -2.22 -25.02
CA ALA A 69 -11.68 -3.22 -24.23
C ALA A 69 -12.44 -3.49 -22.92
N THR A 70 -12.59 -4.76 -22.58
CA THR A 70 -13.01 -5.17 -21.24
C THR A 70 -11.87 -5.92 -20.60
N LEU A 71 -11.44 -5.44 -19.43
CA LEU A 71 -10.38 -6.06 -18.66
C LEU A 71 -10.83 -6.29 -17.22
N GLN A 72 -10.23 -7.31 -16.63
CA GLN A 72 -10.36 -7.67 -15.24
C GLN A 72 -8.96 -7.74 -14.65
N TYR A 73 -8.80 -7.32 -13.40
CA TYR A 73 -7.53 -7.52 -12.71
C TYR A 73 -7.71 -7.62 -11.19
N GLN A 74 -6.66 -8.11 -10.53
CA GLN A 74 -6.58 -8.24 -9.08
C GLN A 74 -5.15 -7.95 -8.60
N ILE A 75 -5.03 -7.57 -7.33
CA ILE A 75 -3.74 -7.33 -6.67
C ILE A 75 -3.49 -8.43 -5.65
N LEU A 76 -2.34 -9.10 -5.77
CA LEU A 76 -1.93 -10.21 -4.90
C LEU A 76 -0.82 -9.79 -3.92
N ASP A 77 -0.76 -10.44 -2.75
CA ASP A 77 0.28 -10.25 -1.73
C ASP A 77 1.69 -10.62 -2.24
N GLY A 78 1.76 -11.54 -3.22
CA GLY A 78 2.99 -12.06 -3.77
C GLY A 78 3.84 -12.91 -2.82
N GLN A 79 3.38 -13.29 -1.63
CA GLN A 79 4.15 -14.13 -0.71
C GLN A 79 4.50 -15.48 -1.34
N PHE A 80 3.65 -15.99 -2.23
CA PHE A 80 3.91 -17.20 -3.02
C PHE A 80 5.16 -17.10 -3.92
N LEU A 81 5.68 -15.88 -4.17
CA LEU A 81 6.91 -15.66 -4.93
C LEU A 81 8.17 -15.68 -4.06
N ASN A 82 8.08 -15.68 -2.73
CA ASN A 82 9.22 -15.45 -1.84
C ASN A 82 10.38 -16.45 -2.08
N ALA A 83 10.08 -17.74 -2.19
CA ALA A 83 11.11 -18.78 -2.44
C ALA A 83 11.80 -18.60 -3.79
N GLU A 84 11.05 -18.15 -4.80
CA GLU A 84 11.60 -17.90 -6.12
C GLU A 84 12.43 -16.60 -6.16
N LEU A 85 11.97 -15.54 -5.49
CA LEU A 85 12.71 -14.29 -5.37
C LEU A 85 14.06 -14.52 -4.67
N GLU A 86 14.08 -15.40 -3.65
CA GLU A 86 15.31 -15.83 -3.01
C GLU A 86 16.24 -16.58 -3.98
N ARG A 87 15.70 -17.53 -4.76
CA ARG A 87 16.45 -18.26 -5.79
C ARG A 87 17.03 -17.34 -6.88
N LEU A 88 16.26 -16.34 -7.30
CA LEU A 88 16.64 -15.33 -8.28
C LEU A 88 17.53 -14.23 -7.68
N GLN A 89 17.75 -14.24 -6.37
CA GLN A 89 18.47 -13.20 -5.65
C GLN A 89 17.93 -11.81 -5.98
N CYS A 90 16.61 -11.64 -5.86
CA CYS A 90 15.89 -10.39 -6.12
C CYS A 90 14.95 -10.03 -4.95
N ASN A 91 14.60 -8.75 -4.82
CA ASN A 91 13.50 -8.31 -3.97
C ASN A 91 12.35 -7.78 -4.84
N ARG A 92 11.14 -7.81 -4.31
CA ARG A 92 9.98 -7.21 -4.96
C ARG A 92 9.86 -5.73 -4.56
N ILE A 93 9.49 -4.88 -5.51
CA ILE A 93 9.40 -3.41 -5.31
C ILE A 93 8.03 -2.83 -5.71
N ALA A 94 7.11 -3.69 -6.15
CA ALA A 94 5.75 -3.32 -6.56
C ALA A 94 4.75 -4.40 -6.14
N PRO A 95 3.44 -4.11 -6.13
CA PRO A 95 2.42 -5.14 -5.94
C PRO A 95 2.49 -6.21 -7.03
N VAL A 96 1.96 -7.40 -6.74
CA VAL A 96 1.73 -8.41 -7.79
C VAL A 96 0.38 -8.12 -8.42
N THR A 97 0.35 -7.90 -9.73
CA THR A 97 -0.86 -7.61 -10.48
C THR A 97 -1.15 -8.76 -11.44
N ASP A 98 -2.38 -9.24 -11.40
CA ASP A 98 -2.91 -10.22 -12.34
C ASP A 98 -3.91 -9.53 -13.25
N VAL A 99 -3.60 -9.38 -14.53
CA VAL A 99 -4.48 -8.70 -15.49
C VAL A 99 -4.94 -9.71 -16.52
N THR A 100 -6.25 -9.73 -16.79
CA THR A 100 -6.88 -10.53 -17.83
C THR A 100 -7.69 -9.61 -18.74
N VAL A 101 -7.49 -9.72 -20.05
CA VAL A 101 -8.38 -9.06 -21.03
C VAL A 101 -9.47 -10.02 -21.43
N ILE A 102 -10.72 -9.64 -21.17
CA ILE A 102 -11.93 -10.39 -21.50
C ILE A 102 -12.30 -10.18 -22.97
N SER A 103 -12.18 -8.93 -23.46
CA SER A 103 -12.43 -8.57 -24.86
C SER A 103 -11.59 -7.37 -25.28
N GLY A 104 -11.30 -7.26 -26.58
CA GLY A 104 -10.47 -6.19 -27.13
C GLY A 104 -8.98 -6.45 -26.94
N LYS A 105 -8.17 -5.38 -26.96
CA LYS A 105 -6.72 -5.42 -26.78
C LYS A 105 -6.24 -4.17 -26.04
N LEU A 106 -5.19 -4.34 -25.24
CA LEU A 106 -4.46 -3.22 -24.64
C LEU A 106 -3.15 -3.00 -25.40
N GLU A 107 -2.87 -1.75 -25.73
CA GLU A 107 -1.61 -1.34 -26.35
C GLU A 107 -0.52 -1.10 -25.32
N GLU A 108 -0.89 -0.62 -24.13
CA GLU A 108 0.03 -0.41 -23.01
C GLU A 108 -0.66 -0.74 -21.69
N VAL A 109 0.11 -1.27 -20.74
CA VAL A 109 -0.26 -1.35 -19.33
C VAL A 109 0.87 -0.75 -18.51
N HIS A 110 0.51 0.12 -17.57
CA HIS A 110 1.44 0.79 -16.68
C HIS A 110 1.16 0.28 -15.26
N LEU A 111 2.07 -0.54 -14.73
CA LEU A 111 1.95 -1.12 -13.41
C LEU A 111 2.48 -0.13 -12.37
N PRO A 112 1.73 0.16 -11.29
CA PRO A 112 2.17 1.11 -10.29
C PRO A 112 3.37 0.57 -9.51
N HIS A 113 4.31 1.45 -9.20
CA HIS A 113 5.36 1.23 -8.22
C HIS A 113 5.46 2.42 -7.27
N TYR A 114 6.09 2.18 -6.12
CA TYR A 114 6.20 3.20 -5.08
C TYR A 114 7.64 3.55 -4.76
N VAL A 115 8.58 3.02 -5.54
CA VAL A 115 9.98 3.43 -5.52
C VAL A 115 10.11 4.92 -5.81
N CYS A 116 10.85 5.62 -4.96
CA CYS A 116 11.28 6.99 -5.16
C CYS A 116 12.54 7.01 -6.02
N LEU A 117 12.36 7.20 -7.31
CA LEU A 117 13.44 7.27 -8.30
C LEU A 117 14.32 8.52 -8.21
N GLY A 118 13.93 9.52 -7.40
CA GLY A 118 14.71 10.74 -7.17
C GLY A 118 15.68 10.64 -5.98
N GLU A 119 15.35 9.86 -4.96
CA GLU A 119 16.21 9.62 -3.78
C GLU A 119 16.99 8.30 -3.87
N SER A 120 16.55 7.39 -4.75
CA SER A 120 17.25 6.13 -5.01
C SER A 120 18.49 6.32 -5.88
N GLU A 121 19.38 5.32 -5.86
CA GLU A 121 20.57 5.30 -6.71
C GLU A 121 20.19 5.36 -8.20
N ALA A 122 20.96 6.10 -9.00
CA ALA A 122 20.68 6.28 -10.44
C ALA A 122 20.67 4.94 -11.20
N SER A 123 21.53 4.01 -10.80
CA SER A 123 21.61 2.64 -11.31
C SER A 123 20.35 1.82 -11.09
N LEU A 124 19.50 2.20 -10.12
CA LEU A 124 18.30 1.45 -9.79
C LEU A 124 17.41 1.27 -11.02
N ARG A 125 17.27 2.31 -11.85
CA ARG A 125 16.40 2.30 -13.03
C ARG A 125 16.79 1.20 -14.02
N ASP A 126 18.08 0.96 -14.19
CA ASP A 126 18.60 -0.01 -15.15
C ASP A 126 18.50 -1.46 -14.62
N ASP A 127 18.44 -1.62 -13.29
CA ASP A 127 18.34 -2.91 -12.62
C ASP A 127 16.90 -3.37 -12.32
N VAL A 128 15.91 -2.47 -12.41
CA VAL A 128 14.50 -2.86 -12.27
C VAL A 128 14.05 -3.65 -13.49
N LYS A 129 13.37 -4.77 -13.21
CA LYS A 129 12.83 -5.67 -14.22
C LYS A 129 11.39 -6.04 -13.89
N VAL A 130 10.62 -6.34 -14.93
CA VAL A 130 9.31 -6.98 -14.76
C VAL A 130 9.51 -8.49 -14.67
N LEU A 131 9.00 -9.09 -13.59
CA LEU A 131 8.88 -10.53 -13.44
C LEU A 131 7.47 -10.94 -13.88
N SER A 132 7.36 -11.94 -14.74
CA SER A 132 6.11 -12.53 -15.18
C SER A 132 6.05 -14.00 -14.78
N VAL A 133 4.92 -14.42 -14.20
CA VAL A 133 4.65 -15.84 -13.90
C VAL A 133 3.66 -16.37 -14.93
N LYS A 134 4.08 -17.37 -15.70
CA LYS A 134 3.33 -18.04 -16.77
C LYS A 134 3.21 -19.53 -16.47
N GLU A 135 2.39 -20.24 -17.23
CA GLU A 135 2.25 -21.70 -17.10
C GLU A 135 3.58 -22.42 -17.32
N GLU A 136 4.42 -21.93 -18.24
CA GLU A 136 5.73 -22.50 -18.56
C GLU A 136 6.83 -22.11 -17.55
N GLY A 137 6.50 -21.29 -16.56
CA GLY A 137 7.43 -20.80 -15.54
C GLY A 137 7.58 -19.29 -15.53
N ILE A 138 8.76 -18.82 -15.13
CA ILE A 138 8.99 -17.40 -14.83
C ILE A 138 9.90 -16.76 -15.86
N THR A 139 9.50 -15.59 -16.34
CA THR A 139 10.30 -14.76 -17.24
C THR A 139 10.61 -13.41 -16.60
N VAL A 140 11.77 -12.85 -16.94
CA VAL A 140 12.22 -11.55 -16.42
C VAL A 140 12.65 -10.68 -17.60
N GLU A 141 12.06 -9.50 -17.72
CA GLU A 141 12.25 -8.58 -18.86
C GLU A 141 12.59 -7.17 -18.35
N HIS A 142 13.36 -6.41 -19.14
CA HIS A 142 13.61 -5.00 -18.85
C HIS A 142 12.32 -4.19 -19.02
N VAL A 143 12.18 -3.14 -18.21
CA VAL A 143 10.98 -2.29 -18.23
C VAL A 143 11.36 -0.83 -18.13
N HIS A 144 10.60 0.03 -18.82
CA HIS A 144 10.77 1.47 -18.70
C HIS A 144 10.06 1.97 -17.44
N LEU A 145 10.76 2.75 -16.62
CA LEU A 145 10.17 3.38 -15.44
C LEU A 145 9.86 4.85 -15.69
N THR A 146 8.62 5.20 -15.43
CA THR A 146 8.17 6.58 -15.24
C THR A 146 8.18 6.91 -13.74
N ARG A 147 7.63 8.07 -13.35
CA ARG A 147 7.68 8.52 -11.96
C ARG A 147 7.11 7.52 -10.94
N PHE A 148 5.96 6.90 -11.26
CA PHE A 148 5.25 5.98 -10.35
C PHE A 148 4.77 4.71 -11.06
N HIS A 149 5.22 4.46 -12.28
CA HIS A 149 4.76 3.32 -13.06
C HIS A 149 5.87 2.70 -13.88
N ALA A 150 5.78 1.38 -14.04
CA ALA A 150 6.52 0.63 -15.02
C ALA A 150 5.66 0.43 -16.27
N GLU A 151 6.16 0.90 -17.40
CA GLU A 151 5.47 0.87 -18.69
C GLU A 151 5.74 -0.45 -19.43
N ILE A 152 4.67 -1.15 -19.78
CA ILE A 152 4.69 -2.40 -20.54
C ILE A 152 3.93 -2.18 -21.85
N VAL A 153 4.66 -2.09 -22.95
CA VAL A 153 4.11 -1.93 -24.30
C VAL A 153 3.74 -3.30 -24.88
N ARG A 154 2.53 -3.40 -25.46
CA ARG A 154 1.93 -4.62 -25.99
C ARG A 154 2.01 -5.77 -24.98
N PRO A 155 1.36 -5.62 -23.81
CA PRO A 155 1.52 -6.55 -22.70
C PRO A 155 1.05 -7.95 -23.09
N SER A 156 1.82 -8.96 -22.66
CA SER A 156 1.30 -10.31 -22.50
C SER A 156 0.65 -10.43 -21.13
N PHE A 157 -0.55 -11.00 -21.06
CA PHE A 157 -1.30 -11.09 -19.81
C PHE A 157 -0.83 -12.30 -19.00
N SER A 158 -0.43 -12.02 -17.77
CA SER A 158 0.03 -12.98 -16.78
C SER A 158 0.09 -12.26 -15.43
N LEU A 159 0.36 -13.01 -14.38
CA LEU A 159 0.80 -12.43 -13.12
C LEU A 159 2.11 -11.68 -13.35
N LYS A 160 2.19 -10.42 -12.90
CA LYS A 160 3.38 -9.58 -13.03
C LYS A 160 3.69 -8.80 -11.77
N THR A 161 4.99 -8.58 -11.52
CA THR A 161 5.47 -7.65 -10.51
C THR A 161 6.80 -7.05 -10.93
N LEU A 162 7.28 -6.07 -10.18
CA LEU A 162 8.61 -5.48 -10.40
C LEU A 162 9.59 -6.01 -9.38
N ILE A 163 10.78 -6.32 -9.86
CA ILE A 163 11.88 -6.83 -9.05
C ILE A 163 13.15 -6.02 -9.28
N VAL A 164 14.02 -6.06 -8.28
CA VAL A 164 15.39 -5.53 -8.34
C VAL A 164 16.34 -6.54 -7.72
N ARG A 165 17.62 -6.52 -8.12
CA ARG A 165 18.67 -7.35 -7.50
C ARG A 165 18.67 -7.22 -5.99
N TRP A 166 18.88 -8.33 -5.29
CA TRP A 166 18.81 -8.40 -3.84
C TRP A 166 19.78 -7.48 -3.11
N ILE A 167 20.97 -7.24 -3.67
CA ILE A 167 22.00 -6.36 -3.10
C ILE A 167 21.60 -4.88 -3.11
N MET A 168 20.65 -4.51 -3.96
CA MET A 168 20.24 -3.12 -4.09
C MET A 168 19.44 -2.66 -2.88
N ARG A 169 19.60 -1.38 -2.60
CA ARG A 169 18.76 -0.63 -1.68
C ARG A 169 18.04 0.45 -2.47
N TRP A 170 16.83 0.75 -2.07
CA TRP A 170 16.01 1.77 -2.73
C TRP A 170 15.15 2.45 -1.69
N ASP A 171 14.67 3.64 -2.03
CA ASP A 171 13.74 4.38 -1.19
C ASP A 171 12.33 4.20 -1.76
N GLU A 172 11.33 3.99 -0.90
CA GLU A 172 9.92 3.87 -1.29
C GLU A 172 9.03 4.89 -0.60
N HIS A 173 8.03 5.37 -1.33
CA HIS A 173 6.93 6.12 -0.77
C HIS A 173 6.00 5.20 0.00
N CYS A 174 5.81 5.55 1.27
CA CYS A 174 4.99 4.80 2.20
C CYS A 174 3.73 5.57 2.58
N ASP A 175 2.75 4.84 3.07
CA ASP A 175 1.66 5.35 3.88
C ASP A 175 2.00 5.20 5.37
N LEU A 176 1.30 6.01 6.15
CA LEU A 176 1.29 5.95 7.60
C LEU A 176 -0.14 5.64 8.04
N LEU A 177 -0.32 4.54 8.78
CA LEU A 177 -1.58 4.25 9.45
C LEU A 177 -1.36 4.27 10.96
N LEU A 178 -2.23 4.98 11.65
CA LEU A 178 -2.20 5.14 13.09
C LEU A 178 -3.49 4.59 13.67
N TYR A 179 -3.38 3.73 14.67
CA TYR A 179 -4.54 3.14 15.34
C TYR A 179 -4.40 3.26 16.85
N ARG A 180 -5.45 3.74 17.51
CA ARG A 180 -5.58 3.75 18.97
C ARG A 180 -6.29 2.48 19.43
N CYS A 181 -5.56 1.64 20.15
CA CYS A 181 -6.05 0.36 20.67
C CYS A 181 -6.56 0.47 22.12
N SER A 182 -6.06 1.45 22.89
CA SER A 182 -6.44 1.70 24.28
C SER A 182 -6.22 3.17 24.61
N GLU A 183 -7.08 3.72 25.46
CA GLU A 183 -7.01 5.11 25.93
C GLU A 183 -6.18 5.25 27.22
N VAL A 184 -6.35 4.33 28.18
CA VAL A 184 -5.67 4.38 29.48
C VAL A 184 -5.11 3.00 29.87
N PRO A 185 -3.78 2.78 29.82
CA PRO A 185 -2.80 3.68 29.23
C PRO A 185 -3.04 3.82 27.71
N LEU A 186 -2.56 4.91 27.13
CA LEU A 186 -2.63 5.12 25.68
C LEU A 186 -1.78 4.04 25.00
N ILE A 187 -2.41 3.28 24.12
CA ILE A 187 -1.72 2.31 23.25
C ILE A 187 -2.02 2.68 21.80
N LEU A 188 -0.95 2.97 21.05
CA LEU A 188 -1.01 3.22 19.62
C LEU A 188 -0.25 2.14 18.87
N HIS A 189 -0.80 1.70 17.74
CA HIS A 189 -0.08 0.96 16.72
C HIS A 189 0.22 1.88 15.54
N VAL A 190 1.49 1.96 15.16
CA VAL A 190 2.01 2.84 14.12
C VAL A 190 2.57 1.98 12.98
N TYR A 191 1.92 2.05 11.83
CA TYR A 191 2.28 1.28 10.65
C TYR A 191 2.92 2.19 9.60
N PHE A 192 4.12 1.83 9.15
CA PHE A 192 4.74 2.39 7.95
C PHE A 192 4.69 1.33 6.86
N LEU A 193 3.84 1.53 5.87
CA LEU A 193 3.59 0.54 4.83
C LEU A 193 4.04 1.09 3.48
N PRO A 194 4.65 0.31 2.60
CA PRO A 194 4.64 0.67 1.18
C PRO A 194 3.22 1.01 0.72
N PHE A 195 3.06 2.01 -0.17
CA PHE A 195 1.74 2.45 -0.63
C PHE A 195 1.06 1.37 -1.46
N ASP A 196 0.51 0.32 -0.86
CA ASP A 196 -0.24 -0.69 -1.59
C ASP A 196 -1.61 -0.89 -0.94
N ALA A 197 -2.64 -0.90 -1.78
CA ALA A 197 -4.03 -0.93 -1.32
C ALA A 197 -4.34 -2.20 -0.52
N ARG A 198 -3.64 -3.30 -0.81
CA ARG A 198 -3.89 -4.60 -0.17
C ARG A 198 -3.34 -4.65 1.25
N ALA A 199 -2.10 -4.22 1.47
CA ALA A 199 -1.46 -4.12 2.78
C ALA A 199 -2.26 -3.21 3.69
N LYS A 200 -2.80 -2.10 3.14
CA LYS A 200 -3.73 -1.24 3.87
C LYS A 200 -5.01 -1.99 4.27
N GLU A 201 -5.67 -2.68 3.34
CA GLU A 201 -6.86 -3.50 3.62
C GLU A 201 -6.57 -4.62 4.64
N GLU A 202 -5.37 -5.21 4.63
CA GLU A 202 -4.93 -6.23 5.59
C GLU A 202 -4.75 -5.63 7.00
N VAL A 203 -4.12 -4.46 7.12
CA VAL A 203 -4.00 -3.75 8.40
C VAL A 203 -5.38 -3.33 8.93
N GLU A 204 -6.28 -2.83 8.08
CA GLU A 204 -7.65 -2.48 8.47
C GLU A 204 -8.43 -3.69 9.02
N LYS A 205 -8.20 -4.90 8.48
CA LYS A 205 -8.78 -6.14 9.02
C LYS A 205 -8.20 -6.52 10.39
N ILE A 206 -6.89 -6.35 10.57
CA ILE A 206 -6.19 -6.60 11.85
C ILE A 206 -6.69 -5.62 12.92
N GLU A 207 -6.81 -4.34 12.56
CA GLU A 207 -7.15 -3.23 13.45
C GLU A 207 -8.65 -2.94 13.51
N LYS A 208 -9.51 -3.89 13.12
CA LYS A 208 -10.98 -3.74 13.06
C LYS A 208 -11.63 -3.27 14.37
N SER A 209 -10.98 -3.49 15.50
CA SER A 209 -11.45 -3.14 16.85
C SER A 209 -10.79 -1.89 17.41
N SER A 210 -9.87 -1.28 16.67
CA SER A 210 -9.11 -0.09 17.05
C SER A 210 -9.65 1.15 16.36
N TYR A 211 -9.34 2.33 16.90
CA TYR A 211 -9.75 3.60 16.32
C TYR A 211 -8.68 4.12 15.38
N SER A 212 -8.99 4.27 14.09
CA SER A 212 -8.09 4.91 13.14
C SER A 212 -7.92 6.40 13.47
N ILE A 213 -6.68 6.86 13.49
CA ILE A 213 -6.30 8.25 13.63
C ILE A 213 -5.91 8.76 12.24
N LEU A 214 -6.62 9.77 11.75
CA LEU A 214 -6.29 10.37 10.46
C LEU A 214 -5.01 11.19 10.63
N HIS A 215 -4.00 10.88 9.82
CA HIS A 215 -2.77 11.67 9.79
C HIS A 215 -2.26 11.80 8.35
N SER A 216 -1.56 12.89 8.07
CA SER A 216 -0.95 13.09 6.76
C SER A 216 0.11 12.02 6.50
N ARG A 217 0.19 11.59 5.24
CA ARG A 217 1.24 10.69 4.77
C ARG A 217 2.64 11.31 4.95
N PRO A 218 3.71 10.50 5.03
CA PRO A 218 5.07 11.00 4.92
C PRO A 218 5.34 11.61 3.54
N ASP A 219 5.95 12.79 3.51
CA ASP A 219 6.36 13.48 2.28
C ASP A 219 7.70 12.99 1.71
N ARG A 220 8.47 12.26 2.54
CA ARG A 220 9.77 11.67 2.18
C ARG A 220 9.64 10.16 2.07
N PRO A 221 10.36 9.52 1.14
CA PRO A 221 10.39 8.07 1.06
C PRO A 221 11.27 7.47 2.18
N PHE A 222 11.09 6.19 2.44
CA PHE A 222 11.89 5.42 3.40
C PHE A 222 12.78 4.41 2.70
N ARG A 223 13.97 4.19 3.27
CA ARG A 223 14.97 3.27 2.73
C ARG A 223 14.56 1.83 3.02
N MET A 224 14.23 1.06 2.00
CA MET A 224 13.85 -0.34 2.16
C MET A 224 15.04 -1.20 2.58
N LYS A 225 14.77 -2.31 3.27
CA LYS A 225 15.77 -3.24 3.83
C LYS A 225 16.71 -2.64 4.88
N THR A 226 16.39 -1.46 5.41
CA THR A 226 17.12 -0.86 6.53
C THR A 226 16.21 -0.80 7.77
N PRO A 227 16.70 -1.15 8.97
CA PRO A 227 15.95 -0.95 10.21
C PRO A 227 15.68 0.53 10.48
N HIS A 228 14.47 0.82 10.97
CA HIS A 228 14.06 2.13 11.47
C HIS A 228 13.64 2.01 12.93
N ILE A 229 13.97 2.98 13.75
CA ILE A 229 13.59 3.07 15.15
C ILE A 229 12.62 4.22 15.32
N LEU A 230 11.52 3.98 16.03
CA LEU A 230 10.59 5.03 16.42
C LEU A 230 10.92 5.51 17.83
N ASP A 231 11.35 6.76 17.93
CA ASP A 231 11.59 7.44 19.20
C ASP A 231 10.37 8.26 19.61
N VAL A 232 9.94 8.08 20.85
CA VAL A 232 8.78 8.73 21.45
C VAL A 232 9.12 9.05 22.91
N PRO A 233 9.53 10.29 23.21
CA PRO A 233 9.98 10.67 24.55
C PRO A 233 8.97 10.31 25.65
N GLY A 234 9.44 9.63 26.70
CA GLY A 234 8.61 9.23 27.84
C GLY A 234 7.67 8.04 27.58
N ALA A 235 7.66 7.47 26.38
CA ALA A 235 6.86 6.30 26.05
C ALA A 235 7.69 5.01 25.99
N SER A 236 7.02 3.87 26.18
CA SER A 236 7.58 2.56 25.83
C SER A 236 7.24 2.25 24.38
N VAL A 237 8.25 2.09 23.52
CA VAL A 237 8.08 1.71 22.12
C VAL A 237 8.61 0.29 21.89
N HIS A 238 7.84 -0.53 21.17
CA HIS A 238 8.25 -1.87 20.74
C HIS A 238 7.99 -2.06 19.24
N PRO A 239 8.83 -2.80 18.50
CA PRO A 239 10.11 -3.38 18.95
C PRO A 239 11.17 -2.31 19.23
N LYS A 240 12.12 -2.60 20.15
CA LYS A 240 13.18 -1.64 20.54
C LYS A 240 14.33 -1.62 19.54
N GLU A 241 14.56 -2.77 18.91
CA GLU A 241 15.52 -3.03 17.85
C GLU A 241 15.13 -2.38 16.50
N GLY A 242 13.91 -1.82 16.42
CA GLY A 242 13.39 -1.21 15.21
C GLY A 242 12.70 -2.20 14.27
N ILE A 243 12.16 -1.67 13.18
CA ILE A 243 11.46 -2.43 12.14
C ILE A 243 12.19 -2.24 10.82
N THR A 244 12.45 -3.34 10.12
CA THR A 244 12.91 -3.29 8.74
C THR A 244 11.71 -3.29 7.80
N LEU A 245 11.55 -2.23 7.01
CA LEU A 245 10.47 -2.13 6.02
C LEU A 245 10.74 -3.08 4.85
N ARG A 246 9.77 -3.96 4.56
CA ARG A 246 9.82 -5.03 3.55
C ARG A 246 8.43 -5.24 2.95
N ARG A 247 8.36 -5.81 1.74
CA ARG A 247 7.09 -6.21 1.10
C ARG A 247 6.78 -7.69 1.27
N GLU A 248 7.79 -8.50 1.55
CA GLU A 248 7.72 -9.97 1.56
C GLU A 248 7.25 -10.54 2.90
N THR A 249 6.95 -9.69 3.88
CA THR A 249 6.55 -10.05 5.25
C THR A 249 5.23 -9.42 5.61
N ASP A 250 4.54 -9.99 6.60
CA ASP A 250 3.33 -9.40 7.16
C ASP A 250 3.57 -7.96 7.66
N PRO A 251 2.53 -7.10 7.63
CA PRO A 251 2.65 -5.72 8.12
C PRO A 251 3.14 -5.68 9.56
N ASN A 252 4.28 -5.04 9.77
CA ASN A 252 4.85 -4.82 11.09
C ASN A 252 4.53 -3.40 11.58
N PHE A 253 4.48 -3.21 12.89
CA PHE A 253 4.11 -1.93 13.50
C PHE A 253 4.89 -1.63 14.77
N PHE A 254 5.05 -0.34 15.05
CA PHE A 254 5.50 0.09 16.36
C PHE A 254 4.32 0.17 17.31
N LYS A 255 4.44 -0.51 18.45
CA LYS A 255 3.53 -0.36 19.58
C LYS A 255 4.07 0.67 20.53
N ILE A 256 3.35 1.78 20.66
CA ILE A 256 3.62 2.82 21.65
C ILE A 256 2.71 2.56 22.86
N LYS A 257 3.28 2.61 24.07
CA LYS A 257 2.53 2.60 25.33
C LYS A 257 2.99 3.77 26.20
N THR A 258 2.07 4.67 26.53
CA THR A 258 2.38 5.86 27.34
C THR A 258 1.19 6.30 28.19
N ARG A 259 1.42 7.21 29.14
CA ARG A 259 0.38 8.02 29.79
C ARG A 259 0.40 9.39 29.13
N LEU A 260 -0.70 9.78 28.50
CA LEU A 260 -0.77 11.01 27.72
C LEU A 260 -0.89 12.23 28.66
N GLU A 261 0.24 12.87 28.94
CA GLU A 261 0.28 14.10 29.74
C GLU A 261 0.26 15.35 28.86
N ASN A 262 1.07 15.35 27.80
CA ASN A 262 1.23 16.40 26.79
C ASN A 262 1.07 15.83 25.37
N ASP A 263 1.28 16.67 24.36
CA ASP A 263 1.32 16.25 22.95
C ASP A 263 2.31 15.11 22.70
N LEU A 264 1.95 14.23 21.78
CA LEU A 264 2.74 13.05 21.45
C LEU A 264 3.66 13.33 20.28
N GLN A 265 4.93 13.63 20.58
CA GLN A 265 5.97 13.73 19.56
C GLN A 265 6.50 12.34 19.18
N MET A 266 6.54 12.05 17.88
CA MET A 266 7.10 10.82 17.33
C MET A 266 8.16 11.14 16.29
N THR A 267 9.30 10.45 16.36
CA THR A 267 10.40 10.63 15.41
C THR A 267 10.85 9.28 14.89
N LEU A 268 10.78 9.07 13.58
CA LEU A 268 11.32 7.89 12.93
C LEU A 268 12.77 8.15 12.50
N ILE A 269 13.67 7.30 12.98
CA ILE A 269 15.12 7.39 12.79
C ILE A 269 15.57 6.18 11.98
N ARG A 270 16.30 6.41 10.89
CA ARG A 270 16.95 5.33 10.15
C ARG A 270 18.18 4.87 10.91
N GLU A 271 18.27 3.57 11.19
CA GLU A 271 19.27 3.06 12.13
C GLU A 271 20.71 3.16 11.59
N GLU A 272 20.87 2.97 10.28
CA GLU A 272 22.17 2.93 9.61
C GLU A 272 22.97 4.23 9.75
N ASP A 273 22.33 5.38 9.54
CA ASP A 273 22.98 6.69 9.52
C ASP A 273 22.44 7.67 10.58
N LYS A 274 21.55 7.18 11.46
CA LYS A 274 20.89 7.96 12.51
C LYS A 274 20.12 9.18 11.99
N LYS A 275 19.78 9.19 10.69
CA LYS A 275 19.04 10.28 10.07
C LYS A 275 17.58 10.24 10.52
N ILE A 276 17.06 11.38 10.95
CA ILE A 276 15.62 11.57 11.14
C ILE A 276 14.96 11.61 9.76
N VAL A 277 14.09 10.63 9.50
CA VAL A 277 13.42 10.48 8.19
C VAL A 277 11.95 10.93 8.24
N TRP A 278 11.36 10.97 9.43
CA TRP A 278 10.00 11.47 9.65
C TRP A 278 9.82 11.95 11.08
N THR A 279 9.02 13.00 11.27
CA THR A 279 8.62 13.52 12.57
C THR A 279 7.16 13.93 12.49
N ALA A 280 6.42 13.66 13.55
CA ALA A 280 5.08 14.21 13.75
C ALA A 280 4.84 14.54 15.22
N ILE A 281 3.88 15.43 15.43
CA ILE A 281 3.33 15.76 16.73
C ILE A 281 1.83 15.54 16.61
N ILE A 282 1.28 14.67 17.45
CA ILE A 282 -0.17 14.52 17.57
C ILE A 282 -0.59 15.28 18.83
N GLU A 283 -1.48 16.24 18.65
CA GLU A 283 -1.99 17.04 19.74
C GLU A 283 -2.80 16.16 20.70
N LYS A 284 -2.64 16.41 22.01
CA LYS A 284 -3.39 15.66 23.02
C LYS A 284 -4.89 15.78 22.82
N ASP A 285 -5.37 16.98 22.54
CA ASP A 285 -6.79 17.27 22.34
C ASP A 285 -7.35 16.50 21.14
N GLU A 286 -6.55 16.23 20.11
CA GLU A 286 -6.94 15.39 18.97
C GLU A 286 -7.17 13.95 19.43
N LEU A 287 -6.26 13.39 20.24
CA LEU A 287 -6.37 12.02 20.77
C LEU A 287 -7.53 11.85 21.74
N ASP A 288 -7.83 12.87 22.55
CA ASP A 288 -8.93 12.88 23.52
C ASP A 288 -10.29 13.03 22.82
N GLN A 289 -10.34 13.70 21.66
CA GLN A 289 -11.57 13.87 20.87
C GLN A 289 -11.97 12.65 20.05
N ILE A 290 -11.11 11.64 19.92
CA ILE A 290 -11.45 10.36 19.27
C ILE A 290 -12.41 9.60 20.17
N HIS A 291 -13.71 9.89 20.01
CA HIS A 291 -14.75 9.22 20.75
C HIS A 291 -15.00 7.83 20.14
N PRO A 292 -15.19 6.81 20.98
CA PRO A 292 -15.70 5.54 20.51
C PRO A 292 -17.14 5.73 20.02
N GLN A 293 -17.36 5.91 18.70
CA GLN A 293 -18.66 5.56 18.15
C GLN A 293 -18.79 4.04 18.26
N ARG A 294 -19.34 3.58 19.38
CA ARG A 294 -19.92 2.24 19.45
C ARG A 294 -21.02 2.21 18.40
N ASP A 295 -20.81 1.44 17.36
CA ASP A 295 -21.91 0.92 16.57
C ASP A 295 -22.70 -0.03 17.49
N GLU A 296 -23.65 0.54 18.26
CA GLU A 296 -24.52 -0.20 19.19
C GLU A 296 -25.40 -1.24 18.45
N SER A 297 -25.37 -1.25 17.12
CA SER A 297 -25.99 -2.28 16.30
C SER A 297 -25.35 -3.67 16.44
N VAL A 298 -24.10 -3.77 16.92
CA VAL A 298 -23.40 -5.07 17.04
C VAL A 298 -23.66 -5.78 18.37
N LEU A 299 -24.08 -5.06 19.42
CA LEU A 299 -24.34 -5.63 20.75
C LEU A 299 -25.58 -6.53 20.82
N ASN A 300 -26.53 -6.37 19.88
CA ASN A 300 -27.69 -7.27 19.80
C ASN A 300 -27.33 -8.64 19.19
N SER A 301 -26.13 -8.82 18.61
CA SER A 301 -25.71 -10.11 18.04
C SER A 301 -24.92 -10.99 19.01
N VAL A 302 -24.39 -10.41 20.11
CA VAL A 302 -23.63 -11.14 21.13
C VAL A 302 -24.55 -11.75 22.20
N ALA A 303 -25.70 -11.10 22.48
CA ALA A 303 -26.73 -11.66 23.36
C ALA A 303 -27.40 -12.93 22.80
N ASP A 304 -27.37 -13.11 21.46
CA ASP A 304 -27.92 -14.31 20.81
C ASP A 304 -26.90 -15.44 20.64
N LYS A 305 -25.59 -15.17 20.78
CA LYS A 305 -24.55 -16.22 20.74
C LYS A 305 -24.30 -16.90 22.08
N ALA A 306 -24.78 -16.33 23.19
CA ALA A 306 -24.67 -16.92 24.52
C ALA A 306 -25.62 -18.11 24.77
N ARG A 307 -26.49 -18.47 23.80
CA ARG A 307 -27.45 -19.60 23.94
C ARG A 307 -27.08 -20.85 23.12
N TYR A 308 -25.94 -20.87 22.42
CA TYR A 308 -25.55 -22.03 21.62
C TYR A 308 -24.57 -22.99 22.34
N PHE A 309 -23.94 -22.56 23.44
CA PHE A 309 -22.93 -23.36 24.14
C PHE A 309 -23.43 -24.10 25.38
N ASP A 310 -24.73 -24.02 25.71
CA ASP A 310 -25.30 -24.70 26.89
C ASP A 310 -26.16 -25.93 26.56
N ASP A 311 -26.34 -26.31 25.29
CA ASP A 311 -27.21 -27.45 24.94
C ASP A 311 -26.56 -28.58 24.11
N HIS A 312 -25.25 -28.54 23.77
CA HIS A 312 -24.55 -29.65 23.06
C HIS A 312 -23.19 -29.97 23.68
#